data_AF-A0A1G2ZP59-F1
#
_entry.id   AF-A0A1G2ZP59-F1
#
_cell.length_a   1.000
_cell.length_b   1.000
_cell.length_c   1.000
_cell.angle_alpha   90.00
_cell.angle_beta   90.00
_cell.angle_gamma   90.00
#
_symmetry.space_group_name_H-M   'P 1'
#
loop_
_entity.id
_entity.type
_entity.pdbx_description
1 polymer ?
#
loop_
_entity_poly.entity_id
_entity_poly.type
_entity_poly.pdbx_seq_one_letter_code
_entity_poly.pdbx_strand_id
1 'polypeptide(L)' 'MRYTGLSRQTIHNYTMLGLINEEERTESGHRLYPEGVFERIQTIEMLKRHRSLREVKNILDKKARVSKRGLK' A
#
# COMPACT_ATOMS: atom_id res chain seq x y z
N MET A 1 3.51 -16.11 -3.24
CA MET A 1 4.03 -14.77 -2.86
C MET A 1 5.42 -14.56 -3.45
N ARG A 2 5.52 -14.29 -4.76
CA ARG A 2 6.81 -14.01 -5.43
C ARG A 2 6.84 -12.71 -6.23
N TYR A 3 5.76 -11.91 -6.20
CA TYR A 3 5.63 -10.75 -7.09
C TYR A 3 6.29 -9.47 -6.55
N THR A 4 6.47 -9.31 -5.24
CA THR A 4 7.03 -8.07 -4.64
C THR A 4 8.41 -8.26 -4.00
N GLY A 5 8.87 -9.50 -3.80
CA GLY A 5 10.07 -9.80 -3.01
C GLY A 5 9.94 -9.51 -1.51
N LEU A 6 8.77 -9.07 -1.03
CA LEU A 6 8.54 -8.72 0.37
C LEU A 6 8.09 -9.94 1.19
N SER A 7 8.49 -9.95 2.47
CA SER A 7 8.01 -10.95 3.42
C SER A 7 6.51 -10.79 3.71
N ARG A 8 5.86 -11.88 4.13
CA ARG A 8 4.49 -11.86 4.65
C ARG A 8 4.31 -10.83 5.76
N GLN A 9 5.28 -10.73 6.67
CA GLN A 9 5.26 -9.79 7.78
C GLN A 9 5.29 -8.35 7.29
N THR A 10 6.08 -8.05 6.25
CA THR A 10 6.14 -6.71 5.66
C THR A 10 4.80 -6.30 5.07
N ILE A 11 4.16 -7.19 4.30
CA ILE A 11 2.82 -6.94 3.74
C ILE A 11 1.80 -6.73 4.85
N HIS A 12 1.82 -7.58 5.89
CA HIS A 12 0.94 -7.41 7.04
C HIS A 12 1.16 -6.05 7.74
N ASN A 13 2.40 -5.67 7.98
CA ASN A 13 2.74 -4.38 8.60
C ASN A 13 2.23 -3.21 7.76
N TYR A 14 2.39 -3.26 6.43
CA TYR A 14 1.89 -2.22 5.54
C TYR A 14 0.37 -2.12 5.55
N THR A 15 -0.33 -3.25 5.64
CA THR A 15 -1.78 -3.27 5.83
C THR A 15 -2.21 -2.69 7.17
N MET A 16 -1.58 -3.10 8.28
CA MET A 16 -1.90 -2.58 9.62
C MET A 16 -1.65 -1.08 9.76
N LEU A 17 -0.66 -0.54 9.02
CA LEU A 17 -0.37 0.88 8.97
C LEU A 17 -1.27 1.67 8.01
N GLY A 18 -2.17 1.00 7.27
CA GLY A 18 -3.00 1.61 6.22
C GLY A 18 -2.18 2.11 5.03
N LEU A 19 -0.94 1.63 4.88
CA LEU A 19 -0.09 1.95 3.74
C LEU A 19 -0.56 1.23 2.48
N ILE A 20 -1.16 0.06 2.60
CA ILE A 20 -1.88 -0.66 1.53
C ILE A 20 -3.17 -1.20 2.13
N ASN A 21 -4.22 -1.36 1.33
CA ASN A 21 -5.50 -1.86 1.81
C ASN A 21 -5.88 -3.11 1.04
N GLU A 22 -6.34 -4.15 1.74
CA GLU A 22 -7.08 -5.21 1.08
C GLU A 22 -8.37 -4.66 0.45
N GLU A 23 -8.78 -5.25 -0.66
CA GLU A 23 -10.10 -5.00 -1.26
C GLU A 23 -11.11 -5.98 -0.68
N GLU A 24 -10.70 -7.24 -0.55
CA GLU A 24 -11.56 -8.33 -0.11
C GLU A 24 -10.81 -9.34 0.75
N ARG A 25 -11.57 -10.26 1.35
CA ARG A 25 -11.04 -11.46 1.99
C ARG A 25 -11.69 -12.70 1.39
N THR A 26 -10.91 -13.76 1.21
CA THR A 26 -11.45 -15.06 0.83
C THR A 26 -12.33 -15.63 1.95
N GLU A 27 -13.18 -16.60 1.65
CA GLU A 27 -13.99 -17.31 2.65
C GLU A 27 -13.14 -17.93 3.77
N SER A 28 -11.91 -18.35 3.44
CA SER A 28 -10.90 -18.86 4.39
C SER A 28 -10.14 -17.77 5.16
N GLY A 29 -10.42 -16.48 4.92
CA GLY A 29 -9.83 -15.34 5.64
C GLY A 29 -8.55 -14.75 5.05
N HIS A 30 -8.13 -15.14 3.84
CA HIS A 30 -6.95 -14.58 3.19
C HIS A 30 -7.24 -13.21 2.57
N ARG A 31 -6.33 -12.25 2.74
CA ARG A 31 -6.45 -10.91 2.14
C ARG A 31 -6.22 -10.95 0.63
N LEU A 32 -7.14 -10.35 -0.12
CA LEU A 32 -7.04 -10.09 -1.55
C LEU A 32 -6.74 -8.61 -1.76
N TYR A 33 -5.77 -8.33 -2.63
CA TYR A 33 -5.36 -6.97 -2.95
C TYR A 33 -5.59 -6.69 -4.43
N PRO A 34 -6.01 -5.47 -4.80
CA PRO A 34 -6.16 -5.08 -6.19
C PRO A 34 -4.79 -5.02 -6.87
N GLU A 35 -4.76 -5.10 -8.20
CA GLU A 35 -3.51 -5.01 -8.97
C GLU A 35 -2.74 -3.70 -8.71
N GLY A 36 -3.46 -2.59 -8.49
CA GLY A 36 -2.85 -1.30 -8.14
C GLY A 36 -2.04 -1.30 -6.83
N VAL A 37 -2.12 -2.36 -6.02
CA VAL A 37 -1.28 -2.51 -4.82
C VAL A 37 0.20 -2.60 -5.17
N PHE A 38 0.57 -3.16 -6.33
CA PHE A 38 1.97 -3.35 -6.70
C PHE A 38 2.68 -2.02 -6.94
N GLU A 39 2.07 -1.12 -7.70
CA GLU A 39 2.59 0.24 -7.92
C GLU A 39 2.71 1.03 -6.61
N ARG A 40 1.71 0.86 -5.74
CA ARG A 40 1.72 1.48 -4.42
C ARG A 40 2.87 0.96 -3.56
N ILE A 41 3.11 -0.36 -3.57
CA ILE A 41 4.26 -0.98 -2.88
C ILE A 41 5.58 -0.45 -3.45
N GLN A 42 5.76 -0.39 -4.77
CA GLN A 42 6.98 0.16 -5.37
C GLN A 42 7.23 1.61 -4.91
N THR A 43 6.17 2.42 -4.83
CA THR A 43 6.27 3.80 -4.33
C THR A 43 6.66 3.84 -2.85
N ILE A 44 6.10 2.95 -2.01
CA ILE A 44 6.47 2.83 -0.60
C ILE A 44 7.95 2.46 -0.46
N GLU A 45 8.41 1.45 -1.21
CA GLU A 45 9.80 0.99 -1.20
C GLU A 45 10.78 2.07 -1.65
N MET A 46 10.39 2.92 -2.61
CA MET A 46 11.19 4.06 -3.04
C MET A 46 11.28 5.14 -1.95
N LEU A 47 10.13 5.54 -1.38
CA LEU A 47 10.09 6.64 -0.42
C LEU A 47 10.70 6.26 0.94
N LYS A 48 10.56 5.02 1.37
CA LYS A 48 11.08 4.56 2.67
C LYS A 48 12.61 4.60 2.76
N ARG A 49 13.33 4.70 1.64
CA ARG A 49 14.79 4.86 1.61
C ARG A 49 15.25 6.19 2.22
N HIS A 50 14.38 7.19 2.22
CA HIS A 50 14.71 8.55 2.66
C HIS A 50 13.68 9.15 3.63
N ARG A 51 12.61 8.41 3.97
CA ARG A 51 11.49 8.87 4.80
C ARG A 51 11.01 7.77 5.73
N SER A 52 10.44 8.17 6.87
CA SER A 52 9.77 7.24 7.78
C SER A 52 8.45 6.72 7.18
N LEU A 53 8.01 5.53 7.58
CA LEU A 53 6.74 4.95 7.10
C LEU A 53 5.53 5.86 7.35
N ARG A 54 5.55 6.64 8.45
CA ARG A 54 4.51 7.63 8.76
C ARG A 54 4.49 8.77 7.74
N GLU A 55 5.65 9.28 7.34
CA GLU A 55 5.74 10.31 6.30
C GLU A 55 5.34 9.76 4.93
N VAL A 56 5.77 8.54 4.59
CA VAL A 56 5.35 7.85 3.36
C VAL A 56 3.83 7.78 3.30
N LYS A 57 3.16 7.38 4.38
CA LYS A 57 1.70 7.36 4.47
C LYS A 57 1.11 8.74 4.19
N ASN A 58 1.61 9.78 4.85
CA ASN A 58 1.12 11.15 4.66
C ASN A 58 1.27 11.65 3.21
N ILE A 59 2.38 11.32 2.54
CA ILE A 59 2.62 11.67 1.13
C ILE A 59 1.60 10.95 0.23
N LEU A 60 1.41 9.66 0.44
CA LEU A 60 0.47 8.86 -0.34
C LEU A 60 -0.99 9.28 -0.14
N ASP A 61 -1.38 9.61 1.10
CA ASP A 61 -2.72 10.08 1.43
C ASP A 61 -3.00 11.45 0.78
N LYS A 62 -2.00 12.34 0.75
CA LYS A 62 -2.09 13.62 0.01
C LYS A 62 -2.26 13.39 -1.49
N LYS A 63 -1.46 12.50 -2.09
CA LYS A 63 -1.54 12.17 -3.53
C LYS A 63 -2.93 11.62 -3.90
N ALA A 64 -3.46 10.70 -3.09
CA ALA A 64 -4.80 10.14 -3.29
C ALA A 64 -5.92 11.20 -3.23
N ARG A 65 -5.80 12.18 -2.32
CA ARG A 65 -6.76 13.30 -2.22
C ARG A 65 -6.74 14.24 -3.42
N VAL A 66 -5.56 14.53 -3.95
CA VAL A 66 -5.41 15.39 -5.14
C VAL A 66 -5.98 14.70 -6.38
N SER A 67 -5.69 13.41 -6.57
CA SER A 67 -6.22 12.64 -7.71
C SER A 67 -7.75 12.62 -7.74
N LYS A 68 -8.42 12.52 -6.58
CA LYS A 68 -9.89 12.55 -6.51
C LYS A 68 -10.51 13.91 -6.79
N ARG A 69 -9.75 15.01 -6.68
CA ARG A 69 -10.25 16.38 -6.94
C ARG A 69 -10.18 16.79 -8.41
N GLY A 70 -9.35 16.15 -9.22
CA GLY A 70 -9.22 16.44 -10.66
C GLY A 70 -10.20 15.70 -11.57
N LEU A 71 -11.03 14.79 -11.02
CA LEU A 71 -12.09 14.08 -11.75
C LEU A 71 -13.48 14.75 -11.58
N LYS A 72 -13.52 16.05 -11.27
CA LYS A 72 -14.76 16.83 -11.20
C LYS A 72 -14.79 17.91 -12.25
#